data_AF-A0A1B0BUL0-F1
#
_entry.id   AF-A0A1B0BUL0-F1
#
_cell.length_a   1.000
_cell.length_b   1.000
_cell.length_c   1.000
_cell.angle_alpha   90.00
_cell.angle_beta   90.00
_cell.angle_gamma   90.00
#
_symmetry.space_group_name_H-M   'P 1'
#
loop_
_entity.id
_entity.type
_entity.pdbx_description
1 polymer ?
#
loop_
_entity_poly.entity_id
_entity_poly.type
_entity_poly.pdbx_seq_one_letter_code
_entity_poly.pdbx_strand_id
1 'polypeptide(L)'
;MQEYAPSRYKILEKVGEGVHGSVFKAIDLKRNRFVAIKKVVLKNKFGNISLNTVREIKILQLVNCEYIVNILEVFPDLIGLGMILEYMPDTLYGRLKNDSNPLSRQQVRKYTQMMLMGIEYLHLKEIMHRDIKPANLLINGNDILKIADFGLARLYFPEANNRLYSPQVSTRWYRAPEILWGCQKYGPPVDIWAAGCVLAEMLRGVPLFAGTTDIEQLALVIRTLGTPRLNEWPELTSLPDYNKIRFPNATGIQWDKLFPSCTYGIEIDLVANLVVYNPRNRLTASEVNFSENNLSAYQRIL
;
A
#
# COMPACT_ATOMS: atom_id res chain seq x y z
N MET A 1 13.73 -30.52 18.22
CA MET A 1 12.58 -29.71 18.68
C MET A 1 12.63 -28.32 18.02
N GLN A 2 12.51 -28.27 16.68
CA GLN A 2 12.59 -27.03 15.88
C GLN A 2 11.19 -26.39 15.76
N GLU A 3 10.98 -25.27 16.45
CA GLU A 3 9.91 -24.25 16.31
C GLU A 3 8.68 -24.57 15.41
N TYR A 4 7.65 -25.21 15.96
CA TYR A 4 6.66 -26.02 15.23
C TYR A 4 5.73 -25.28 14.24
N ALA A 5 6.06 -25.37 12.94
CA ALA A 5 5.03 -25.54 11.92
C ALA A 5 4.59 -27.03 11.92
N PRO A 6 3.33 -27.38 11.56
CA PRO A 6 2.88 -28.76 11.45
C PRO A 6 3.90 -29.62 10.68
N SER A 7 4.06 -30.91 11.01
CA SER A 7 5.01 -31.84 10.33
C SER A 7 4.95 -31.80 8.79
N ARG A 8 3.82 -31.35 8.26
CA ARG A 8 3.57 -31.04 6.85
C ARG A 8 4.43 -29.93 6.25
N TYR A 9 4.82 -28.91 7.00
CA TYR A 9 5.52 -27.73 6.48
C TYR A 9 6.98 -27.76 6.93
N LYS A 10 7.91 -27.91 5.98
CA LYS A 10 9.35 -27.83 6.26
C LYS A 10 9.83 -26.39 6.04
N ILE A 11 10.18 -25.71 7.14
CA ILE A 11 10.77 -24.37 7.11
C ILE A 11 12.14 -24.43 6.43
N LEU A 12 12.42 -23.45 5.56
CA LEU A 12 13.67 -23.36 4.79
C LEU A 12 14.53 -22.19 5.25
N GLU A 13 13.99 -20.97 5.13
CA GLU A 13 14.73 -19.74 5.42
C GLU A 13 13.78 -18.65 5.96
N LYS A 14 14.31 -17.73 6.77
CA LYS A 14 13.60 -16.52 7.18
C LYS A 14 13.69 -15.51 6.04
N VAL A 15 12.55 -15.02 5.56
CA VAL A 15 12.48 -14.08 4.42
C VAL A 15 12.09 -12.67 4.83
N GLY A 16 11.60 -12.48 6.06
CA GLY A 16 11.25 -11.16 6.54
C GLY A 16 10.97 -11.10 8.03
N GLU A 17 10.97 -9.89 8.55
CA GLU A 17 10.56 -9.56 9.92
C GLU A 17 9.68 -8.32 9.87
N GLY A 18 8.47 -8.43 10.39
CA GLY A 18 7.50 -7.35 10.46
C GLY A 18 7.12 -7.02 11.89
N VAL A 19 6.34 -5.95 12.06
CA VAL A 19 5.87 -5.46 13.37
C VAL A 19 5.07 -6.52 14.16
N HIS A 20 4.48 -7.48 13.45
CA HIS A 20 3.63 -8.53 14.02
C HIS A 20 4.28 -9.92 14.05
N GLY A 21 5.54 -10.06 13.62
CA GLY A 21 6.29 -11.31 13.71
C GLY A 21 7.20 -11.61 12.52
N SER A 22 7.71 -12.83 12.47
CA SER A 22 8.68 -13.28 11.45
C SER A 22 7.98 -14.03 10.32
N VAL A 23 8.48 -13.85 9.09
CA VAL A 23 8.00 -14.53 7.89
C VAL A 23 9.07 -15.49 7.40
N PHE A 24 8.67 -16.74 7.17
CA PHE A 24 9.55 -17.81 6.71
C PHE A 24 9.07 -18.38 5.38
N LYS A 25 9.99 -18.70 4.49
CA LYS A 25 9.72 -19.58 3.36
C LYS A 25 9.74 -21.02 3.85
N ALA A 26 8.76 -21.79 3.42
CA ALA A 26 8.66 -23.21 3.72
C ALA A 26 8.17 -23.99 2.50
N ILE A 27 8.31 -25.31 2.53
CA ILE A 27 7.69 -26.21 1.57
C ILE A 27 6.53 -26.97 2.24
N ASP A 28 5.36 -26.95 1.63
CA ASP A 28 4.22 -27.80 1.96
C ASP A 28 4.47 -29.21 1.39
N LEU A 29 4.90 -30.15 2.25
CA LEU A 29 5.27 -31.51 1.84
C LEU A 29 4.08 -32.32 1.28
N LYS A 30 2.83 -31.93 1.61
CA LYS A 30 1.63 -32.61 1.11
C LYS A 30 1.29 -32.17 -0.32
N ARG A 31 1.43 -30.87 -0.63
CA ARG A 31 1.09 -30.30 -1.93
C ARG A 31 2.30 -30.03 -2.82
N ASN A 32 3.50 -30.29 -2.32
CA ASN A 32 4.78 -30.06 -2.98
C ASN A 32 4.90 -28.64 -3.58
N ARG A 33 4.60 -27.62 -2.77
CA ARG A 33 4.69 -26.21 -3.19
C ARG A 33 5.33 -25.34 -2.12
N PHE A 34 5.99 -24.25 -2.53
CA PHE A 34 6.47 -23.23 -1.61
C PHE A 34 5.30 -22.44 -1.01
N VAL A 35 5.43 -22.11 0.27
CA VAL A 35 4.49 -21.27 1.04
C VAL A 35 5.26 -20.28 1.90
N ALA A 36 4.61 -19.18 2.26
CA ALA A 36 5.11 -18.27 3.28
C ALA A 36 4.39 -18.55 4.61
N ILE A 37 5.15 -18.68 5.70
CA ILE A 37 4.63 -18.84 7.07
C ILE A 37 4.89 -17.54 7.82
N LYS A 38 3.84 -16.75 8.06
CA LYS A 38 3.90 -15.59 8.97
C LYS A 38 3.58 -16.07 10.38
N LYS A 39 4.60 -16.15 11.23
CA LYS A 39 4.46 -16.52 12.65
C LYS A 39 4.17 -15.29 13.48
N VAL A 40 3.01 -15.28 14.14
CA VAL A 40 2.56 -14.20 15.02
C VAL A 40 2.70 -14.65 16.47
N VAL A 41 3.48 -13.91 17.26
CA VAL A 41 3.74 -14.22 18.68
C VAL A 41 2.66 -13.60 19.56
N LEU A 42 2.19 -14.34 20.57
CA LEU A 42 1.27 -13.82 21.58
C LEU A 42 2.02 -12.93 22.56
N LYS A 43 1.49 -11.73 22.82
CA LYS A 43 2.19 -10.69 23.60
C LYS A 43 2.31 -10.99 25.10
N ASN A 44 1.56 -11.94 25.65
CA ASN A 44 1.56 -12.25 27.07
C ASN A 44 1.12 -13.70 27.37
N LYS A 45 1.44 -14.19 28.58
CA LYS A 45 1.10 -15.52 29.10
C LYS A 45 -0.41 -15.84 29.07
N PHE A 46 -1.25 -14.81 28.90
CA PHE A 46 -2.72 -14.91 28.82
C PHE A 46 -3.25 -15.10 27.39
N GLY A 47 -2.38 -15.14 26.36
CA GLY A 47 -2.73 -15.66 25.04
C GLY A 47 -3.57 -14.75 24.13
N ASN A 48 -3.62 -13.43 24.38
CA ASN A 48 -4.45 -12.55 23.56
C ASN A 48 -3.78 -12.23 22.21
N ILE A 49 -4.42 -12.67 21.13
CA ILE A 49 -4.08 -12.29 19.75
C ILE A 49 -4.47 -10.82 19.53
N SER A 50 -3.63 -10.05 18.85
CA SER A 50 -3.96 -8.66 18.55
C SER A 50 -5.19 -8.55 17.66
N LEU A 51 -6.08 -7.59 17.93
CA LEU A 51 -7.25 -7.33 17.07
C LEU A 51 -6.86 -7.05 15.61
N ASN A 52 -5.65 -6.51 15.37
CA ASN A 52 -5.11 -6.33 14.03
C ASN A 52 -4.87 -7.68 13.33
N THR A 53 -4.25 -8.64 14.01
CA THR A 53 -4.04 -10.00 13.49
C THR A 53 -5.36 -10.71 13.20
N VAL A 54 -6.33 -10.66 14.13
CA VAL A 54 -7.66 -11.27 13.90
C VAL A 54 -8.32 -10.67 12.66
N ARG A 55 -8.25 -9.34 12.50
CA ARG A 55 -8.81 -8.64 11.36
C ARG A 55 -8.08 -8.96 10.06
N GLU A 56 -6.76 -9.03 10.08
CA GLU A 56 -5.94 -9.43 8.93
C GLU A 56 -6.37 -10.81 8.42
N ILE A 57 -6.46 -11.79 9.31
CA ILE A 57 -6.95 -13.15 8.98
C ILE A 57 -8.35 -13.10 8.39
N LYS A 58 -9.27 -12.35 9.02
CA LYS A 58 -10.66 -12.26 8.54
C LYS A 58 -10.78 -11.59 7.18
N ILE A 59 -10.03 -10.51 6.92
CA ILE A 59 -10.01 -9.86 5.62
C ILE A 59 -9.47 -10.82 4.57
N LEU A 60 -8.33 -11.45 4.81
CA LEU A 60 -7.72 -12.40 3.88
C LEU A 60 -8.61 -13.62 3.60
N GLN A 61 -9.45 -14.04 4.55
CA GLN A 61 -10.45 -15.09 4.34
C GLN A 61 -11.67 -14.65 3.53
N LEU A 62 -11.99 -13.34 3.50
CA LEU A 62 -13.15 -12.78 2.81
C LEU A 62 -12.85 -12.32 1.38
N VAL A 63 -11.59 -11.96 1.10
CA VAL A 63 -11.16 -11.48 -0.22
C VAL A 63 -10.67 -12.65 -1.07
N ASN A 64 -11.03 -12.62 -2.35
CA ASN A 64 -10.54 -13.54 -3.37
C ASN A 64 -10.37 -12.77 -4.66
N CYS A 65 -9.13 -12.36 -4.95
CA CYS A 65 -8.75 -11.54 -6.09
C CYS A 65 -7.36 -11.98 -6.55
N GLU A 66 -7.12 -11.98 -7.86
CA GLU A 66 -5.82 -12.35 -8.44
C GLU A 66 -4.68 -11.45 -7.92
N TYR A 67 -4.97 -10.19 -7.61
CA TYR A 67 -3.99 -9.18 -7.18
C TYR A 67 -3.94 -8.99 -5.66
N ILE A 68 -4.44 -9.97 -4.88
CA ILE A 68 -4.35 -10.01 -3.42
C ILE A 68 -3.70 -11.33 -3.00
N VAL A 69 -2.80 -11.28 -2.01
CA VAL A 69 -2.16 -12.49 -1.47
C VAL A 69 -3.20 -13.41 -0.83
N ASN A 70 -3.15 -14.69 -1.15
CA ASN A 70 -4.07 -15.68 -0.60
C ASN A 70 -3.58 -16.23 0.73
N ILE A 71 -4.48 -16.24 1.73
CA ILE A 71 -4.34 -17.08 2.91
C ILE A 71 -4.81 -18.49 2.59
N LEU A 72 -3.95 -19.46 2.85
CA LEU A 72 -4.20 -20.87 2.56
C LEU A 72 -4.78 -21.56 3.78
N GLU A 73 -4.11 -21.42 4.92
CA GLU A 73 -4.44 -22.09 6.17
C GLU A 73 -3.96 -21.23 7.37
N VAL A 74 -4.57 -21.41 8.54
CA VAL A 74 -4.11 -20.83 9.81
C VAL A 74 -4.05 -21.94 10.84
N PHE A 75 -2.96 -22.00 11.61
CA PHE A 75 -2.80 -22.98 12.69
C PHE A 75 -2.31 -22.35 14.00
N PRO A 76 -2.63 -22.97 15.15
CA PRO A 76 -1.95 -22.68 16.41
C PRO A 76 -0.47 -23.09 16.34
N ASP A 77 0.42 -22.16 16.69
CA ASP A 77 1.85 -22.39 16.89
C ASP A 77 2.16 -22.36 18.40
N LEU A 78 3.30 -22.93 18.82
CA LEU A 78 3.71 -23.08 20.23
C LEU A 78 3.57 -21.80 21.06
N ILE A 79 3.89 -20.66 20.47
CA ILE A 79 3.87 -19.34 21.10
C ILE A 79 2.87 -18.37 20.44
N GLY A 80 2.00 -18.88 19.55
CA GLY A 80 0.98 -18.08 18.90
C GLY A 80 0.29 -18.70 17.71
N LEU A 81 0.38 -18.06 16.54
CA LEU A 81 -0.32 -18.47 15.33
C LEU A 81 0.62 -18.49 14.13
N GLY A 82 0.49 -19.51 13.29
CA GLY A 82 1.08 -19.54 11.95
C GLY A 82 0.02 -19.26 10.89
N MET A 83 0.23 -18.22 10.09
CA MET A 83 -0.56 -17.95 8.90
C MET A 83 0.19 -18.49 7.68
N ILE A 84 -0.42 -19.45 6.96
CA ILE A 84 0.11 -20.00 5.72
C ILE A 84 -0.44 -19.17 4.56
N LEU A 85 0.45 -18.52 3.85
CA LEU A 85 0.17 -17.68 2.69
C LEU A 85 0.80 -18.31 1.45
N GLU A 86 0.30 -17.96 0.26
CA GLU A 86 1.06 -18.24 -0.97
C GLU A 86 2.44 -17.58 -0.90
N TYR A 87 3.46 -18.28 -1.40
CA TYR A 87 4.82 -17.73 -1.41
C TYR A 87 5.03 -16.83 -2.61
N MET A 88 5.53 -15.62 -2.35
CA MET A 88 5.94 -14.66 -3.36
C MET A 88 7.45 -14.41 -3.21
N PRO A 89 8.28 -14.71 -4.21
CA PRO A 89 9.74 -14.65 -4.13
C PRO A 89 10.31 -13.23 -4.02
N ASP A 90 9.61 -12.21 -4.52
CA ASP A 90 10.12 -10.83 -4.53
C ASP A 90 9.07 -9.83 -4.03
N THR A 91 9.52 -8.61 -3.75
CA THR A 91 8.70 -7.45 -3.45
C THR A 91 9.02 -6.34 -4.43
N LEU A 92 8.09 -5.42 -4.66
CA LEU A 92 8.37 -4.24 -5.47
C LEU A 92 9.52 -3.42 -4.86
N TYR A 93 9.63 -3.37 -3.53
CA TYR A 93 10.78 -2.76 -2.85
C TYR A 93 12.12 -3.41 -3.25
N GLY A 94 12.18 -4.75 -3.23
CA GLY A 94 13.36 -5.50 -3.66
C GLY A 94 13.73 -5.23 -5.12
N ARG A 95 12.73 -5.20 -6.00
CA ARG A 95 12.89 -4.85 -7.42
C ARG A 95 13.42 -3.43 -7.62
N LEU A 96 12.90 -2.45 -6.87
CA LEU A 96 13.32 -1.04 -6.97
C LEU A 96 14.74 -0.80 -6.43
N LYS A 97 15.24 -1.66 -5.54
CA LYS A 97 16.62 -1.61 -5.03
C LYS A 97 17.64 -2.34 -5.90
N ASN A 98 17.19 -3.04 -6.94
CA ASN A 98 18.08 -3.79 -7.81
C ASN A 98 18.54 -2.92 -9.00
N ASP A 99 19.63 -2.18 -8.80
CA ASP A 99 20.22 -1.32 -9.82
C ASP A 99 20.70 -2.09 -11.07
N SER A 100 20.98 -3.40 -10.92
CA SER A 100 21.44 -4.24 -12.04
C SER A 100 20.31 -4.66 -12.99
N ASN A 101 19.05 -4.56 -12.54
CA ASN A 101 17.89 -4.97 -13.33
C ASN A 101 16.70 -4.03 -13.03
N PRO A 102 16.78 -2.76 -13.47
CA PRO A 102 15.74 -1.75 -13.24
C PRO A 102 14.42 -2.13 -13.93
N LEU A 103 13.31 -1.59 -13.44
CA LEU A 103 11.99 -1.82 -14.02
C LEU A 103 11.90 -1.22 -15.42
N SER A 104 11.43 -2.01 -16.38
CA SER A 104 11.06 -1.48 -17.69
C SER A 104 9.76 -0.69 -17.60
N ARG A 105 9.53 0.23 -18.55
CA ARG A 105 8.28 0.98 -18.67
C ARG A 105 7.04 0.05 -18.70
N GLN A 106 7.15 -1.07 -19.42
CA GLN A 106 6.09 -2.07 -19.51
C GLN A 106 5.81 -2.72 -18.14
N GLN A 107 6.85 -3.02 -17.36
CA GLN A 107 6.70 -3.53 -15.99
C GLN A 107 6.06 -2.50 -15.08
N VAL A 108 6.48 -1.23 -15.13
CA VAL A 108 5.84 -0.14 -14.35
C VAL A 108 4.34 -0.07 -14.66
N ARG A 109 3.96 -0.08 -15.94
CA ARG A 109 2.55 -0.10 -16.35
C ARG A 109 1.81 -1.33 -15.82
N LYS A 110 2.37 -2.53 -16.01
CA LYS A 110 1.76 -3.80 -15.58
C LYS A 110 1.54 -3.82 -14.06
N TYR A 111 2.55 -3.41 -13.28
CA TYR A 111 2.46 -3.36 -11.82
C TYR A 111 1.48 -2.31 -11.32
N THR A 112 1.40 -1.16 -12.00
CA THR A 112 0.41 -0.11 -11.70
C THR A 112 -1.01 -0.61 -11.92
N GLN A 113 -1.26 -1.30 -13.04
CA GLN A 113 -2.55 -1.91 -13.36
C GLN A 113 -2.97 -2.92 -12.29
N MET A 114 -2.10 -3.88 -11.97
CA MET A 114 -2.38 -4.92 -10.98
C MET A 114 -2.60 -4.34 -9.57
N MET A 115 -1.80 -3.33 -9.17
CA MET A 115 -1.98 -2.63 -7.91
C MET A 115 -3.34 -1.93 -7.85
N LEU A 116 -3.71 -1.17 -8.88
CA LEU A 116 -4.98 -0.42 -8.90
C LEU A 116 -6.19 -1.35 -8.99
N MET A 117 -6.13 -2.44 -9.77
CA MET A 117 -7.18 -3.46 -9.80
C MET A 117 -7.36 -4.15 -8.44
N GLY A 118 -6.27 -4.42 -7.71
CA GLY A 118 -6.33 -4.94 -6.35
C GLY A 118 -6.96 -3.95 -5.36
N ILE A 119 -6.62 -2.66 -5.47
CA ILE A 119 -7.18 -1.58 -4.65
C ILE A 119 -8.68 -1.40 -4.95
N GLU A 120 -9.06 -1.36 -6.23
CA GLU A 120 -10.46 -1.29 -6.67
C GLU A 120 -11.28 -2.41 -6.06
N TYR A 121 -10.80 -3.66 -6.16
CA TYR A 121 -11.47 -4.81 -5.57
C TYR A 121 -11.68 -4.64 -4.05
N LEU A 122 -10.65 -4.18 -3.33
CA LEU A 122 -10.76 -3.92 -1.89
C LEU A 122 -11.78 -2.84 -1.58
N HIS A 123 -11.76 -1.74 -2.33
CA HIS A 123 -12.67 -0.61 -2.13
C HIS A 123 -14.13 -0.99 -2.42
N LEU A 124 -14.38 -1.82 -3.45
CA LEU A 124 -15.69 -2.42 -3.73
C LEU A 124 -16.18 -3.36 -2.61
N LYS A 125 -15.26 -3.98 -1.87
CA LYS A 125 -15.55 -4.77 -0.66
C LYS A 125 -15.57 -3.92 0.61
N GLU A 126 -15.57 -2.59 0.47
CA GLU A 126 -15.56 -1.63 1.58
C GLU A 126 -14.36 -1.82 2.53
N ILE A 127 -13.21 -2.24 1.99
CA ILE A 127 -11.96 -2.44 2.74
C ILE A 127 -10.96 -1.39 2.31
N MET A 128 -10.43 -0.63 3.28
CA MET A 128 -9.23 0.20 3.09
C MET A 128 -7.99 -0.59 3.51
N HIS A 129 -6.97 -0.61 2.66
CA HIS A 129 -5.71 -1.30 2.95
C HIS A 129 -4.87 -0.54 3.99
N ARG A 130 -4.73 0.77 3.80
CA ARG A 130 -4.04 1.74 4.66
C ARG A 130 -2.52 1.57 4.85
N ASP A 131 -1.90 0.65 4.14
CA ASP A 131 -0.45 0.44 4.14
C ASP A 131 0.07 0.03 2.75
N ILE A 132 -0.42 0.68 1.69
CA ILE A 132 0.11 0.48 0.33
C ILE A 132 1.50 1.11 0.26
N LYS A 133 2.50 0.28 -0.06
CA LYS A 133 3.92 0.65 -0.21
C LYS A 133 4.67 -0.47 -0.92
N PRO A 134 5.84 -0.23 -1.52
CA PRO A 134 6.56 -1.24 -2.32
C PRO A 134 6.89 -2.53 -1.54
N ALA A 135 7.11 -2.46 -0.24
CA ALA A 135 7.39 -3.63 0.60
C ALA A 135 6.17 -4.57 0.78
N ASN A 136 4.95 -4.04 0.60
CA ASN A 136 3.69 -4.78 0.72
C ASN A 136 3.10 -5.18 -0.64
N LEU A 137 3.82 -4.92 -1.73
CA LEU A 137 3.45 -5.30 -3.09
C LEU A 137 4.38 -6.43 -3.51
N LEU A 138 3.90 -7.67 -3.45
CA LEU A 138 4.68 -8.87 -3.68
C LEU A 138 4.61 -9.29 -5.15
N ILE A 139 5.68 -9.87 -5.69
CA ILE A 139 5.79 -10.25 -7.10
C ILE A 139 6.15 -11.73 -7.22
N ASN A 140 5.43 -12.47 -8.06
CA ASN A 140 5.71 -13.87 -8.35
C ASN A 140 6.60 -14.07 -9.59
N GLY A 141 7.01 -15.32 -9.84
CA GLY A 141 7.88 -15.67 -10.98
C GLY A 141 7.25 -15.44 -12.36
N ASN A 142 5.97 -15.11 -12.44
CA ASN A 142 5.25 -14.77 -13.68
C ASN A 142 4.99 -13.25 -13.82
N ASP A 143 5.72 -12.43 -13.06
CA ASP A 143 5.54 -10.97 -12.98
C ASP A 143 4.10 -10.57 -12.61
N ILE A 144 3.43 -11.33 -11.75
CA ILE A 144 2.12 -10.94 -11.17
C ILE A 144 2.36 -10.27 -9.83
N LEU A 145 1.89 -9.03 -9.72
CA LEU A 145 1.91 -8.25 -8.48
C LEU A 145 0.67 -8.55 -7.64
N LYS A 146 0.86 -8.74 -6.33
CA LYS A 146 -0.21 -8.92 -5.34
C LYS A 146 -0.02 -8.03 -4.12
N ILE A 147 -1.12 -7.46 -3.63
CA ILE A 147 -1.17 -6.69 -2.39
C ILE A 147 -1.14 -7.64 -1.18
N ALA A 148 -0.31 -7.33 -0.19
CA ALA A 148 -0.13 -8.10 1.03
C ALA A 148 -0.10 -7.21 2.29
N ASP A 149 -0.09 -7.87 3.45
CA ASP A 149 -0.05 -7.27 4.80
C ASP A 149 -1.26 -6.39 5.16
N PHE A 150 -2.36 -7.05 5.52
CA PHE A 150 -3.61 -6.41 5.91
C PHE A 150 -3.68 -6.05 7.41
N GLY A 151 -2.54 -6.01 8.12
CA GLY A 151 -2.50 -5.73 9.56
C GLY A 151 -3.08 -4.36 9.95
N LEU A 152 -2.98 -3.38 9.05
CA LEU A 152 -3.54 -2.03 9.24
C LEU A 152 -4.89 -1.82 8.53
N ALA A 153 -5.37 -2.80 7.78
CA ALA A 153 -6.59 -2.68 7.00
C ALA A 153 -7.83 -2.49 7.88
N ARG A 154 -8.84 -1.81 7.37
CA ARG A 154 -10.08 -1.50 8.08
C ARG A 154 -11.28 -1.53 7.14
N LEU A 155 -12.41 -2.00 7.65
CA LEU A 155 -13.70 -1.80 7.00
C LEU A 155 -14.06 -0.31 7.00
N TYR A 156 -14.41 0.18 5.83
CA TYR A 156 -15.03 1.45 5.58
C TYR A 156 -16.55 1.26 5.54
N PHE A 157 -17.31 2.21 6.05
CA PHE A 157 -18.76 2.17 5.99
C PHE A 157 -19.21 3.54 5.50
N PRO A 158 -19.59 3.69 4.21
CA PRO A 158 -19.94 4.97 3.63
C PRO A 158 -21.04 5.71 4.41
N GLU A 159 -21.97 4.96 5.01
CA GLU A 159 -23.08 5.51 5.79
C GLU A 159 -22.68 5.96 7.21
N ALA A 160 -21.55 5.49 7.72
CA ALA A 160 -21.08 5.78 9.08
C ALA A 160 -20.15 6.99 9.12
N ASN A 161 -20.66 8.16 8.74
CA ASN A 161 -19.92 9.44 8.62
C ASN A 161 -19.13 9.89 9.88
N ASN A 162 -19.38 9.28 11.04
CA ASN A 162 -18.71 9.62 12.30
C ASN A 162 -17.68 8.59 12.77
N ARG A 163 -17.38 7.56 11.98
CA ARG A 163 -16.39 6.55 12.38
C ARG A 163 -14.98 7.15 12.39
N LEU A 164 -14.32 7.06 13.55
CA LEU A 164 -12.93 7.44 13.72
C LEU A 164 -12.02 6.24 13.45
N TYR A 165 -10.94 6.48 12.74
CA TYR A 165 -9.91 5.49 12.45
C TYR A 165 -8.59 5.85 13.15
N SER A 166 -7.90 4.83 13.68
CA SER A 166 -6.61 5.01 14.34
C SER A 166 -5.56 5.62 13.40
N PRO A 167 -4.57 6.37 13.91
CA PRO A 167 -3.42 6.79 13.10
C PRO A 167 -2.71 5.60 12.42
N GLN A 168 -2.11 5.84 11.26
CA GLN A 168 -1.32 4.83 10.53
C GLN A 168 0.10 4.76 11.11
N VAL A 169 0.41 3.76 11.94
CA VAL A 169 1.75 3.60 12.55
C VAL A 169 2.63 2.73 11.64
N SER A 170 3.03 3.28 10.49
CA SER A 170 3.87 2.61 9.47
C SER A 170 4.76 3.63 8.75
N THR A 171 5.49 3.20 7.72
CA THR A 171 6.33 4.03 6.84
C THR A 171 5.54 5.25 6.34
N ARG A 172 6.00 6.45 6.72
CA ARG A 172 5.28 7.71 6.48
C ARG A 172 5.35 8.23 5.05
N TRP A 173 6.25 7.69 4.23
CA TRP A 173 6.52 8.16 2.85
C TRP A 173 5.30 8.11 1.91
N TYR A 174 4.36 7.20 2.19
CA TYR A 174 3.14 6.99 1.39
C TYR A 174 1.88 7.51 2.08
N ARG A 175 2.02 8.24 3.19
CA ARG A 175 0.87 8.73 3.97
C ARG A 175 0.27 9.97 3.33
N ALA A 176 -1.06 9.98 3.21
CA ALA A 176 -1.82 11.08 2.62
C ALA A 176 -1.82 12.35 3.51
N PRO A 177 -1.91 13.56 2.91
CA PRO A 177 -1.83 14.84 3.62
C PRO A 177 -2.87 15.00 4.73
N GLU A 178 -4.11 14.56 4.52
CA GLU A 178 -5.17 14.60 5.52
C GLU A 178 -4.80 13.82 6.78
N ILE A 179 -4.09 12.71 6.65
CA ILE A 179 -3.61 11.92 7.80
C ILE A 179 -2.44 12.62 8.49
N LEU A 180 -1.55 13.27 7.73
CA LEU A 180 -0.44 14.07 8.27
C LEU A 180 -0.93 15.29 9.05
N TRP A 181 -2.08 15.85 8.67
CA TRP A 181 -2.80 16.89 9.42
C TRP A 181 -3.71 16.34 10.53
N GLY A 182 -3.57 15.07 10.88
CA GLY A 182 -4.22 14.46 12.04
C GLY A 182 -5.67 14.03 11.81
N CYS A 183 -6.16 14.03 10.57
CA CYS A 183 -7.54 13.61 10.30
C CYS A 183 -7.76 12.15 10.74
N GLN A 184 -8.80 11.95 11.56
CA GLN A 184 -9.25 10.62 11.98
C GLN A 184 -10.49 10.14 11.22
N LYS A 185 -11.13 11.03 10.45
CA LYS A 185 -12.26 10.74 9.57
C LYS A 185 -11.78 10.74 8.12
N TYR A 186 -11.29 9.59 7.68
CA TYR A 186 -10.78 9.41 6.32
C TYR A 186 -11.33 8.13 5.71
N GLY A 187 -11.21 8.04 4.39
CA GLY A 187 -11.79 6.96 3.59
C GLY A 187 -10.80 6.35 2.59
N PRO A 188 -11.32 5.57 1.63
CA PRO A 188 -10.54 4.89 0.59
C PRO A 188 -9.50 5.73 -0.17
N PRO A 189 -9.67 7.05 -0.40
CA PRO A 189 -8.68 7.88 -1.11
C PRO A 189 -7.27 7.93 -0.49
N VAL A 190 -7.07 7.47 0.75
CA VAL A 190 -5.73 7.33 1.34
C VAL A 190 -4.89 6.26 0.63
N ASP A 191 -5.53 5.19 0.14
CA ASP A 191 -4.84 4.12 -0.60
C ASP A 191 -4.46 4.59 -2.00
N ILE A 192 -5.28 5.46 -2.60
CA ILE A 192 -5.02 6.10 -3.90
C ILE A 192 -3.80 7.00 -3.83
N TRP A 193 -3.71 7.85 -2.81
CA TRP A 193 -2.52 8.69 -2.61
C TRP A 193 -1.25 7.83 -2.51
N ALA A 194 -1.32 6.77 -1.70
CA ALA A 194 -0.21 5.83 -1.54
C ALA A 194 0.16 5.15 -2.86
N ALA A 195 -0.82 4.73 -3.66
CA ALA A 195 -0.62 4.16 -5.00
C ALA A 195 0.05 5.16 -5.96
N GLY A 196 -0.35 6.44 -5.92
CA GLY A 196 0.30 7.51 -6.68
C GLY A 196 1.77 7.71 -6.28
N CYS A 197 2.07 7.68 -4.97
CA CYS A 197 3.45 7.72 -4.47
C CYS A 197 4.27 6.51 -4.93
N VAL A 198 3.68 5.30 -4.93
CA VAL A 198 4.35 4.07 -5.42
C VAL A 198 4.62 4.16 -6.92
N LEU A 199 3.65 4.61 -7.73
CA LEU A 199 3.84 4.83 -9.16
C LEU A 199 4.97 5.83 -9.41
N ALA A 200 4.97 6.95 -8.69
CA ALA A 200 6.01 7.96 -8.80
C ALA A 200 7.40 7.38 -8.46
N GLU A 201 7.49 6.55 -7.43
CA GLU A 201 8.74 5.87 -7.06
C GLU A 201 9.20 4.87 -8.13
N MET A 202 8.28 4.12 -8.76
CA MET A 202 8.62 3.23 -9.87
C MET A 202 9.18 3.97 -11.08
N LEU A 203 8.67 5.17 -11.38
CA LEU A 203 9.15 5.99 -12.50
C LEU A 203 10.48 6.69 -12.20
N ARG A 204 10.73 7.02 -10.92
CA ARG A 204 11.91 7.80 -10.49
C ARG A 204 13.07 6.96 -9.97
N GLY A 205 12.81 5.72 -9.53
CA GLY A 205 13.75 4.90 -8.77
C GLY A 205 13.97 5.34 -7.32
N VAL A 206 13.35 6.44 -6.87
CA VAL A 206 13.44 6.96 -5.50
C VAL A 206 12.07 7.43 -5.00
N PRO A 207 11.79 7.34 -3.68
CA PRO A 207 10.51 7.76 -3.12
C PRO A 207 10.17 9.21 -3.44
N LEU A 208 8.90 9.50 -3.76
CA LEU A 208 8.43 10.85 -4.06
C LEU A 208 8.55 11.79 -2.84
N PHE A 209 8.27 11.26 -1.64
CA PHE A 209 8.32 11.99 -0.38
C PHE A 209 9.00 11.14 0.71
N ALA A 210 10.24 11.46 1.06
CA ALA A 210 11.06 10.68 1.98
C ALA A 210 11.27 11.36 3.34
N GLY A 211 10.20 11.78 4.03
CA GLY A 211 10.29 12.47 5.32
C GLY A 211 10.68 11.56 6.49
N THR A 212 11.46 12.09 7.44
CA THR A 212 11.87 11.40 8.68
C THR A 212 10.91 11.64 9.85
N THR A 213 10.10 12.70 9.78
CA THR A 213 9.01 13.00 10.73
C THR A 213 7.72 13.32 9.98
N ASP A 214 6.57 13.31 10.66
CA ASP A 214 5.29 13.67 10.02
C ASP A 214 5.28 15.13 9.55
N ILE A 215 5.93 16.03 10.30
CA ILE A 215 6.09 17.44 9.94
C ILE A 215 6.99 17.58 8.70
N GLU A 216 8.13 16.87 8.66
CA GLU A 216 9.02 16.90 7.50
C GLU A 216 8.36 16.27 6.26
N GLN A 217 7.64 15.16 6.44
CA GLN A 217 6.87 14.54 5.36
C GLN A 217 5.89 15.53 4.75
N LEU A 218 5.15 16.26 5.58
CA LEU A 218 4.21 17.28 5.13
C LEU A 218 4.93 18.47 4.48
N ALA A 219 6.09 18.88 5.00
CA ALA A 219 6.93 19.90 4.38
C ALA A 219 7.38 19.52 2.96
N LEU A 220 7.77 18.25 2.75
CA LEU A 220 8.14 17.74 1.42
C LEU A 220 6.94 17.75 0.46
N VAL A 221 5.76 17.32 0.92
CA VAL A 221 4.53 17.41 0.12
C VAL A 221 4.27 18.86 -0.31
N ILE A 222 4.38 19.82 0.60
CA ILE A 222 4.14 21.25 0.31
C ILE A 222 5.20 21.84 -0.63
N ARG A 223 6.49 21.49 -0.44
CA ARG A 223 7.54 21.97 -1.35
C ARG A 223 7.36 21.44 -2.77
N THR A 224 6.92 20.19 -2.90
CA THR A 224 6.75 19.53 -4.19
C THR A 224 5.44 19.94 -4.88
N LEU A 225 4.30 19.91 -4.20
CA LEU A 225 2.99 20.20 -4.80
C LEU A 225 2.59 21.68 -4.72
N GLY A 226 3.33 22.48 -3.95
CA GLY A 226 2.94 23.84 -3.58
C GLY A 226 2.00 23.87 -2.37
N THR A 227 1.77 25.07 -1.84
CA THR A 227 0.85 25.27 -0.72
C THR A 227 -0.58 24.96 -1.18
N PRO A 228 -1.33 24.08 -0.47
CA PRO A 228 -2.69 23.75 -0.84
C PRO A 228 -3.58 24.99 -0.80
N ARG A 229 -4.40 25.16 -1.85
CA ARG A 229 -5.28 26.32 -1.98
C ARG A 229 -6.66 26.02 -1.41
N LEU A 230 -7.23 26.97 -0.66
CA LEU A 230 -8.54 26.78 -0.01
C LEU A 230 -9.71 26.64 -0.98
N ASN A 231 -9.59 27.16 -2.20
CA ASN A 231 -10.58 26.93 -3.26
C ASN A 231 -10.56 25.47 -3.77
N GLU A 232 -9.43 24.77 -3.67
CA GLU A 232 -9.28 23.36 -4.07
C GLU A 232 -9.58 22.40 -2.92
N TRP A 233 -9.30 22.81 -1.68
CA TRP A 233 -9.60 22.06 -0.46
C TRP A 233 -10.21 22.95 0.64
N PRO A 234 -11.52 23.24 0.55
CA PRO A 234 -12.20 24.12 1.51
C PRO A 234 -12.12 23.59 2.96
N GLU A 235 -12.20 22.28 3.15
CA GLU A 235 -12.18 21.62 4.46
C GLU A 235 -10.81 21.60 5.13
N LEU A 236 -9.74 22.02 4.45
CA LEU A 236 -8.37 22.01 4.97
C LEU A 236 -8.25 22.70 6.34
N THR A 237 -8.92 23.85 6.51
CA THR A 237 -8.87 24.63 7.76
C THR A 237 -9.52 23.93 8.95
N SER A 238 -10.36 22.93 8.69
CA SER A 238 -11.05 22.13 9.72
C SER A 238 -10.23 20.93 10.21
N LEU A 239 -9.06 20.65 9.60
CA LEU A 239 -8.25 19.52 10.00
C LEU A 239 -7.59 19.74 11.38
N PRO A 240 -7.48 18.70 12.23
CA PRO A 240 -7.08 18.84 13.63
C PRO A 240 -5.78 19.60 13.88
N ASP A 241 -4.77 19.39 13.02
CA ASP A 241 -3.43 19.97 13.22
C ASP A 241 -3.12 21.11 12.25
N TYR A 242 -4.06 21.53 11.40
CA TYR A 242 -3.84 22.58 10.40
C TYR A 242 -3.37 23.91 11.02
N ASN A 243 -3.97 24.32 12.13
CA ASN A 243 -3.59 25.56 12.83
C ASN A 243 -2.38 25.43 13.75
N LYS A 244 -1.92 24.20 14.01
CA LYS A 244 -0.76 23.92 14.87
C LYS A 244 0.55 23.91 14.09
N ILE A 245 0.48 23.64 12.79
CA ILE A 245 1.64 23.48 11.91
C ILE A 245 1.58 24.55 10.83
N ARG A 246 2.65 25.33 10.68
CA ARG A 246 2.78 26.38 9.66
C ARG A 246 4.02 26.12 8.82
N PHE A 247 3.87 26.25 7.51
CA PHE A 247 4.96 26.18 6.54
C PHE A 247 5.01 27.47 5.74
N PRO A 248 6.19 27.88 5.26
CA PRO A 248 6.29 28.95 4.27
C PRO A 248 5.47 28.63 3.02
N ASN A 249 4.95 29.67 2.36
CA ASN A 249 4.27 29.50 1.09
C ASN A 249 5.26 28.92 0.05
N ALA A 250 4.82 27.90 -0.68
CA ALA A 250 5.59 27.23 -1.72
C ALA A 250 4.80 27.26 -3.03
N THR A 251 5.49 27.54 -4.13
CA THR A 251 4.91 27.51 -5.48
C THR A 251 4.66 26.09 -5.98
N GLY A 252 5.40 25.11 -5.43
CA GLY A 252 5.47 23.75 -5.97
C GLY A 252 6.48 23.64 -7.10
N ILE A 253 6.77 22.39 -7.46
CA ILE A 253 7.64 21.98 -8.56
C ILE A 253 6.72 21.50 -9.69
N GLN A 254 7.02 21.88 -10.93
CA GLN A 254 6.29 21.36 -12.08
C GLN A 254 6.51 19.86 -12.22
N TRP A 255 5.45 19.10 -12.47
CA TRP A 255 5.49 17.64 -12.48
C TRP A 255 6.52 17.07 -13.46
N ASP A 256 6.70 17.66 -14.64
CA ASP A 256 7.73 17.26 -15.62
C ASP A 256 9.15 17.29 -15.06
N LYS A 257 9.45 18.21 -14.13
CA LYS A 257 10.76 18.34 -13.50
C LYS A 257 11.02 17.34 -12.38
N LEU A 258 9.97 16.62 -11.95
CA LEU A 258 10.06 15.59 -10.92
C LEU A 258 10.48 14.23 -11.50
N PHE A 259 10.35 14.03 -12.80
CA PHE A 259 10.60 12.72 -13.40
C PHE A 259 11.81 12.75 -14.34
N PRO A 260 12.50 11.60 -14.52
CA PRO A 260 13.52 11.47 -15.56
C PRO A 260 12.93 11.81 -16.93
N SER A 261 13.75 12.34 -17.84
CA SER A 261 13.33 12.76 -19.19
C SER A 261 12.77 11.63 -20.06
N CYS A 262 12.98 10.37 -19.70
CA CYS A 262 12.39 9.21 -20.35
C CYS A 262 10.96 8.88 -19.88
N THR A 263 10.42 9.61 -18.90
CA THR A 263 9.05 9.43 -18.40
C THR A 263 8.06 10.15 -19.30
N TYR A 264 6.96 9.49 -19.63
CA TYR A 264 5.99 10.01 -20.59
C TYR A 264 4.92 10.84 -19.90
N GLY A 265 4.43 11.89 -20.58
CA GLY A 265 3.41 12.79 -20.02
C GLY A 265 2.20 12.07 -19.43
N ILE A 266 1.73 10.99 -20.06
CA ILE A 266 0.61 10.19 -19.55
C ILE A 266 0.88 9.54 -18.18
N GLU A 267 2.12 9.13 -17.90
CA GLU A 267 2.50 8.53 -16.63
C GLU A 267 2.57 9.60 -15.54
N ILE A 268 3.10 10.76 -15.91
CA ILE A 268 3.17 11.96 -15.07
C ILE A 268 1.76 12.44 -14.71
N ASP A 269 0.87 12.51 -15.69
CA ASP A 269 -0.52 12.92 -15.53
C ASP A 269 -1.26 11.96 -14.59
N LEU A 270 -1.02 10.64 -14.72
CA LEU A 270 -1.62 9.67 -13.82
C LEU A 270 -1.14 9.89 -12.37
N VAL A 271 0.15 10.10 -12.13
CA VAL A 271 0.65 10.45 -10.79
C VAL A 271 -0.02 11.73 -10.28
N ALA A 272 -0.08 12.77 -11.12
CA ALA A 272 -0.64 14.07 -10.74
C ALA A 272 -2.12 13.99 -10.33
N ASN A 273 -2.88 13.06 -10.91
CA ASN A 273 -4.29 12.83 -10.60
C ASN A 273 -4.52 11.89 -9.39
N LEU A 274 -3.54 11.04 -9.04
CA LEU A 274 -3.59 10.20 -7.83
C LEU A 274 -3.07 10.95 -6.58
N VAL A 275 -2.08 11.84 -6.76
CA VAL A 275 -1.39 12.59 -5.69
C VAL A 275 -1.95 14.02 -5.60
N VAL A 276 -3.24 14.13 -5.30
CA VAL A 276 -3.96 15.40 -5.12
C VAL A 276 -4.25 15.68 -3.65
N TYR A 277 -4.14 16.94 -3.20
CA TYR A 277 -4.39 17.31 -1.80
C TYR A 277 -5.76 16.91 -1.31
N ASN A 278 -6.82 17.43 -1.95
CA ASN A 278 -8.18 17.15 -1.55
C ASN A 278 -8.53 15.69 -1.89
N PRO A 279 -8.84 14.83 -0.91
CA PRO A 279 -9.16 13.43 -1.15
C PRO A 279 -10.38 13.23 -2.07
N ARG A 280 -11.28 14.21 -2.18
CA ARG A 280 -12.44 14.15 -3.08
C ARG A 280 -12.09 14.39 -4.55
N ASN A 281 -10.93 14.99 -4.82
CA ASN A 281 -10.48 15.31 -6.17
C ASN A 281 -9.44 14.30 -6.69
N ARG A 282 -9.08 13.29 -5.89
CA ARG A 282 -8.22 12.19 -6.34
C ARG A 282 -9.02 11.24 -7.21
N LEU A 283 -8.43 10.75 -8.29
CA LEU A 283 -9.01 9.64 -9.04
C LEU A 283 -9.21 8.42 -8.14
N THR A 284 -10.34 7.75 -8.28
CA THR A 284 -10.56 6.41 -7.73
C THR A 284 -9.84 5.37 -8.58
N ALA A 285 -9.61 4.19 -8.03
CA ALA A 285 -9.00 3.09 -8.78
C ALA A 285 -9.84 2.67 -10.00
N SER A 286 -11.17 2.72 -9.89
CA SER A 286 -12.12 2.42 -10.98
C SER A 286 -12.16 3.47 -12.09
N GLU A 287 -11.80 4.72 -11.80
CA GLU A 287 -11.76 5.79 -12.82
C GLU A 287 -10.49 5.71 -13.69
N VAL A 288 -9.46 4.97 -13.23
CA VAL A 288 -8.27 4.73 -14.04
C VAL A 288 -8.58 3.65 -15.08
N ASN A 289 -8.99 4.08 -16.27
CA ASN A 289 -9.33 3.16 -17.35
C ASN A 289 -8.07 2.56 -17.98
N PHE A 290 -7.95 1.23 -17.94
CA PHE A 290 -6.83 0.48 -18.54
C PHE A 290 -7.16 -0.14 -19.91
N SER A 291 -8.36 0.11 -20.46
CA SER A 291 -8.82 -0.53 -21.69
C SER A 291 -8.36 0.16 -22.97
N GLU A 292 -7.99 -0.65 -23.97
CA GLU A 292 -7.48 -0.22 -25.28
C GLU A 292 -8.56 0.41 -26.20
N ASN A 293 -9.86 0.27 -25.90
CA ASN A 293 -10.91 0.28 -26.94
C ASN A 293 -12.07 1.32 -26.84
N ASN A 294 -12.00 2.39 -26.04
CA ASN A 294 -13.11 3.39 -25.95
C ASN A 294 -12.69 4.87 -26.03
N LEU A 295 -12.54 5.37 -27.26
CA LEU A 295 -12.16 6.75 -27.64
C LEU A 295 -13.16 7.81 -27.17
N SER A 296 -12.92 8.38 -25.98
CA SER A 296 -13.25 9.79 -25.69
C SER A 296 -12.35 10.39 -24.59
N ALA A 297 -11.85 11.60 -24.86
CA ALA A 297 -11.13 12.61 -24.04
C ALA A 297 -9.96 12.21 -23.10
N TYR A 298 -9.93 11.00 -22.54
CA TYR A 298 -8.85 10.47 -21.68
C TYR A 298 -8.06 9.33 -22.36
N GLN A 299 -8.11 9.27 -23.69
CA GLN A 299 -7.57 8.16 -24.47
C GLN A 299 -6.22 8.44 -25.12
N ARG A 300 -5.16 8.35 -24.30
CA ARG A 300 -3.81 7.93 -24.71
C ARG A 300 -3.12 7.11 -23.63
N ILE A 301 -3.84 6.17 -23.02
CA ILE A 301 -3.19 5.04 -22.36
C ILE A 301 -3.25 3.90 -23.36
N LEU A 302 -2.25 3.79 -24.25
CA LEU A 302 -1.71 2.56 -24.85
C LEU A 302 -0.29 2.79 -25.36
#